data_AF-A0A7L9CDU1-F1
#
_entry.id   AF-A0A7L9CDU1-F1
#
_cell.length_a   1.000
_cell.length_b   1.000
_cell.length_c   1.000
_cell.angle_alpha   90.00
_cell.angle_beta   90.00
_cell.angle_gamma   90.00
#
_symmetry.space_group_name_H-M   'P 1'
#
loop_
_entity.id
_entity.type
_entity.pdbx_description
1 polymer ?
#
loop_
_entity_poly.entity_id
_entity_poly.type
_entity_poly.pdbx_seq_one_letter_code
_entity_poly.pdbx_strand_id
1 'polypeptide(L)'
;MGRNEGWVSVGVTHDTAEFAVETIRRWWKQMGQRVYPKGKELLIMADGGGSNGARVRLWKLELQRLADELAMVIHVRHFPPGTSKWNKIEHRMFCHITENWHGRPLESMMTVVNLISNTKTTKGLTISAGLDERLYETGTKITEDQMKTLAITKCDFHGEWNYRLSPRRHRKH
;
A
#
# COMPACT_ATOMS: atom_id res chain seq x y z
N MET A 1 -1.68 3.20 -18.90
CA MET A 1 -2.25 2.15 -18.02
C MET A 1 -1.59 0.82 -18.39
N GLY A 2 -1.25 -0.07 -17.45
CA GLY A 2 -1.12 -1.51 -17.77
C GLY A 2 0.26 -2.06 -18.15
N ARG A 3 1.24 -2.00 -17.25
CA ARG A 3 2.49 -2.77 -17.41
C ARG A 3 2.40 -4.24 -16.93
N ASN A 4 1.25 -4.66 -16.39
CA ASN A 4 1.08 -5.98 -15.75
C ASN A 4 2.25 -6.30 -14.80
N GLU A 5 2.61 -5.34 -13.95
CA GLU A 5 3.66 -5.48 -12.95
C GLU A 5 3.04 -5.31 -11.56
N GLY A 6 3.43 -6.15 -10.60
CA GLY A 6 2.91 -6.12 -9.23
C GLY A 6 4.04 -6.21 -8.20
N TRP A 7 3.78 -5.69 -6.99
CA TRP A 7 4.67 -5.84 -5.84
C TRP A 7 3.91 -6.42 -4.65
N VAL A 8 4.54 -7.33 -3.93
CA VAL A 8 4.02 -7.88 -2.67
C VAL A 8 5.09 -7.82 -1.60
N SER A 9 4.77 -7.24 -0.45
CA SER A 9 5.60 -7.40 0.75
C SER A 9 5.07 -8.55 1.59
N VAL A 10 5.96 -9.39 2.09
CA VAL A 10 5.63 -10.46 3.06
C VAL A 10 6.16 -10.03 4.41
N GLY A 11 5.26 -9.69 5.34
CA GLY A 11 5.63 -9.28 6.69
C GLY A 11 5.85 -10.48 7.60
N VAL A 12 6.78 -10.35 8.55
CA VAL A 12 7.04 -11.37 9.59
C VAL A 12 6.15 -11.19 10.84
N THR A 13 5.44 -10.07 10.94
CA THR A 13 4.57 -9.70 12.07
C THR A 13 3.18 -9.23 11.62
N HIS A 14 2.54 -8.34 12.36
CA HIS A 14 1.13 -7.98 12.18
C HIS A 14 0.89 -7.10 10.95
N ASP A 15 -0.27 -7.28 10.31
CA ASP A 15 -0.79 -6.36 9.29
C ASP A 15 -1.27 -5.07 9.94
N THR A 16 -0.35 -4.11 10.10
CA THR A 16 -0.62 -2.78 10.61
C THR A 16 -0.66 -1.74 9.50
N ALA A 17 -1.23 -0.57 9.78
CA ALA A 17 -1.21 0.53 8.83
C ALA A 17 0.22 0.97 8.46
N GLU A 18 1.18 0.82 9.39
CA GLU A 18 2.59 1.08 9.14
C GLU A 18 3.17 0.09 8.13
N PHE A 19 2.88 -1.20 8.28
CA PHE A 19 3.28 -2.23 7.31
C PHE A 19 2.68 -1.98 5.92
N ALA A 20 1.40 -1.59 5.86
CA ALA A 20 0.74 -1.26 4.60
C ALA A 20 1.41 -0.08 3.88
N VAL A 21 1.79 0.98 4.61
CA VAL A 21 2.51 2.13 4.04
C VAL A 21 3.95 1.79 3.67
N GLU A 22 4.65 0.98 4.48
CA GLU A 22 6.00 0.52 4.14
C GLU A 22 5.99 -0.32 2.86
N THR A 23 4.94 -1.11 2.63
CA THR A 23 4.75 -1.84 1.36
C THR A 23 4.67 -0.91 0.16
N ILE A 24 3.93 0.21 0.27
CA ILE A 24 3.87 1.23 -0.78
C ILE A 24 5.23 1.91 -0.96
N ARG A 25 5.93 2.21 0.15
CA ARG A 25 7.28 2.81 0.12
C ARG A 25 8.26 1.92 -0.63
N ARG A 26 8.28 0.61 -0.33
CA ARG A 26 9.14 -0.38 -0.98
C ARG A 26 8.81 -0.50 -2.46
N TRP A 27 7.54 -0.60 -2.83
CA TRP A 27 7.13 -0.60 -4.23
C TRP A 27 7.64 0.64 -4.98
N TRP A 28 7.49 1.84 -4.38
CA TRP A 28 7.96 3.06 -5.02
C TRP A 28 9.49 3.05 -5.23
N LYS A 29 10.26 2.70 -4.20
CA LYS A 29 11.74 2.66 -4.28
C LYS A 29 12.26 1.61 -5.26
N GLN A 30 11.64 0.42 -5.28
CA GLN A 30 12.12 -0.69 -6.10
C GLN A 30 11.63 -0.62 -7.55
N MET A 31 10.40 -0.17 -7.76
CA MET A 31 9.74 -0.20 -9.08
C MET A 31 9.29 1.18 -9.52
N GLY A 32 8.46 1.85 -8.71
CA GLY A 32 7.75 3.07 -9.10
C GLY A 32 8.65 4.20 -9.58
N GLN A 33 9.74 4.50 -8.85
CA GLN A 33 10.63 5.62 -9.13
C GLN A 33 11.37 5.46 -10.47
N ARG A 34 11.77 4.24 -10.84
CA ARG A 34 12.46 3.98 -12.12
C ARG A 34 11.53 4.16 -13.30
N VAL A 35 10.26 3.77 -13.14
CA VAL A 35 9.23 3.85 -14.19
C VAL A 35 8.64 5.25 -14.31
N TYR A 36 8.52 5.97 -13.19
CA TYR A 36 7.91 7.30 -13.10
C TYR A 36 8.87 8.32 -12.45
N PRO A 37 10.03 8.61 -13.05
CA PRO A 37 11.08 9.43 -12.42
C PRO A 37 10.68 10.89 -12.17
N LYS A 38 9.64 11.38 -12.86
CA LYS A 38 9.07 12.72 -12.70
C LYS A 38 7.72 12.71 -11.98
N GLY A 39 7.32 11.59 -11.37
CA GLY A 39 6.07 11.46 -10.64
C GLY A 39 6.03 12.44 -9.47
N LYS A 40 5.00 13.28 -9.42
CA LYS A 40 4.77 14.23 -8.33
C LYS A 40 3.58 13.85 -7.45
N GLU A 41 2.78 12.90 -7.90
CA GLU A 41 1.55 12.49 -7.24
C GLU A 41 1.40 10.97 -7.32
N LEU A 42 0.86 10.39 -6.26
CA LEU A 42 0.57 8.96 -6.16
C LEU A 42 -0.92 8.77 -5.90
N LEU A 43 -1.58 7.93 -6.71
CA LEU A 43 -2.96 7.53 -6.49
C LEU A 43 -3.00 6.12 -5.88
N ILE A 44 -3.61 6.02 -4.71
CA ILE A 44 -3.85 4.77 -3.98
C ILE A 44 -5.34 4.47 -4.03
N MET A 45 -5.68 3.29 -4.53
CA MET A 45 -7.03 2.71 -4.43
C MET A 45 -7.03 1.65 -3.33
N ALA A 46 -7.79 1.85 -2.27
CA ALA A 46 -7.80 0.99 -1.08
C ALA A 46 -9.20 0.46 -0.78
N ASP A 47 -9.31 -0.75 -0.22
CA ASP A 47 -10.60 -1.38 0.07
C ASP A 47 -11.31 -0.78 1.30
N GLY A 48 -10.56 -0.09 2.17
CA GLY A 48 -11.12 0.70 3.27
C GLY A 48 -11.40 -0.08 4.56
N GLY A 49 -10.97 -1.34 4.64
CA GLY A 49 -10.96 -2.16 5.85
C GLY A 49 -9.56 -2.44 6.39
N GLY A 50 -9.46 -3.01 7.59
CA GLY A 50 -8.18 -3.43 8.18
C GLY A 50 -7.17 -2.30 8.31
N SER A 51 -5.91 -2.57 7.97
CA SER A 51 -4.76 -1.66 8.12
C SER A 51 -4.84 -0.40 7.25
N ASN A 52 -5.50 -0.45 6.10
CA ASN A 52 -5.65 0.69 5.18
C ASN A 52 -7.01 1.41 5.30
N GLY A 53 -7.74 1.17 6.38
CA GLY A 53 -9.11 1.65 6.53
C GLY A 53 -9.25 3.17 6.57
N ALA A 54 -10.35 3.69 6.01
CA ALA A 54 -10.60 5.13 5.92
C ALA A 54 -10.69 5.84 7.29
N ARG A 55 -11.05 5.10 8.34
CA ARG A 55 -11.14 5.58 9.74
C ARG A 55 -9.84 5.40 10.52
N VAL A 56 -8.88 4.65 9.99
CA VAL A 56 -7.62 4.34 10.69
C VAL A 56 -6.74 5.59 10.71
N ARG A 57 -6.42 6.06 11.91
CA ARG A 57 -5.60 7.26 12.11
C ARG A 57 -4.13 7.01 11.78
N LEU A 58 -3.60 5.86 12.19
CA LEU A 58 -2.23 5.47 11.90
C LEU A 58 -1.98 5.44 10.38
N TRP A 59 -2.92 4.92 9.60
CA TRP A 59 -2.88 4.94 8.12
C TRP A 59 -2.68 6.35 7.56
N LYS A 60 -3.49 7.32 8.02
CA LYS A 60 -3.36 8.72 7.57
C LYS A 60 -2.04 9.34 7.99
N LEU A 61 -1.57 9.04 9.21
CA LEU A 61 -0.29 9.55 9.72
C LEU A 61 0.89 8.99 8.94
N GLU A 62 0.92 7.68 8.69
CA GLU A 62 1.98 7.02 7.94
C GLU A 62 1.99 7.46 6.47
N LEU A 63 0.82 7.62 5.85
CA LEU A 63 0.73 8.20 4.51
C LEU A 63 1.22 9.65 4.47
N GLN A 64 0.98 10.45 5.52
CA GLN A 64 1.54 11.79 5.59
C GLN A 64 3.07 11.75 5.66
N ARG A 65 3.64 10.86 6.48
CA ARG A 65 5.10 10.66 6.55
C ARG A 65 5.67 10.22 5.20
N LEU A 66 4.97 9.33 4.49
CA LEU A 66 5.36 8.92 3.14
C LEU A 66 5.28 10.08 2.13
N ALA A 67 4.21 10.88 2.18
CA ALA A 67 4.07 12.06 1.32
C ALA A 67 5.22 13.05 1.55
N ASP A 68 5.58 13.29 2.82
CA ASP A 68 6.69 14.15 3.22
C ASP A 68 8.04 13.60 2.70
N GLU A 69 8.31 12.30 2.88
CA GLU A 69 9.55 11.65 2.41
C GLU A 69 9.70 11.71 0.89
N LEU A 70 8.62 11.41 0.16
CA LEU A 70 8.64 11.35 -1.30
C LEU A 70 8.51 12.74 -1.95
N ALA A 71 8.17 13.76 -1.16
CA ALA A 71 7.75 15.07 -1.66
C ALA A 71 6.64 14.99 -2.73
N MET A 72 5.69 14.06 -2.53
CA MET A 72 4.61 13.76 -3.47
C MET A 72 3.24 13.95 -2.82
N VAL A 73 2.25 14.42 -3.60
CA VAL A 73 0.86 14.41 -3.15
C VAL A 73 0.32 12.99 -3.23
N ILE A 74 -0.21 12.47 -2.12
CA ILE A 74 -0.83 11.15 -2.09
C ILE A 74 -2.35 11.31 -2.11
N HIS A 75 -2.98 10.79 -3.16
CA HIS A 75 -4.43 10.69 -3.28
C HIS A 75 -4.87 9.31 -2.81
N VAL A 76 -5.81 9.27 -1.88
CA VAL A 76 -6.42 8.02 -1.42
C VAL A 76 -7.86 7.98 -1.87
N ARG A 77 -8.24 6.91 -2.58
CA ARG A 77 -9.61 6.63 -2.97
C ARG A 77 -10.01 5.28 -2.40
N HIS A 78 -11.05 5.28 -1.59
CA HIS A 78 -11.57 4.04 -1.04
C HIS A 78 -12.67 3.48 -1.92
N PHE A 79 -12.67 2.17 -2.08
CA PHE A 79 -13.80 1.45 -2.63
C PHE A 79 -14.97 1.50 -1.65
N PRO A 80 -16.23 1.57 -2.12
CA PRO A 80 -17.39 1.46 -1.24
C PRO A 80 -17.40 0.14 -0.44
N PRO A 81 -18.01 0.09 0.75
CA PRO A 81 -18.13 -1.16 1.50
C PRO A 81 -18.74 -2.29 0.66
N GLY A 82 -18.18 -3.50 0.78
CA GLY A 82 -18.66 -4.69 0.04
C GLY A 82 -18.24 -4.74 -1.44
N THR A 83 -17.31 -3.88 -1.88
CA THR A 83 -16.85 -3.81 -3.27
C THR A 83 -15.40 -4.23 -3.48
N SER A 84 -14.74 -4.88 -2.51
CA SER A 84 -13.36 -5.39 -2.64
C SER A 84 -13.20 -6.31 -3.85
N LYS A 85 -14.25 -7.07 -4.19
CA LYS A 85 -14.35 -7.87 -5.42
C LYS A 85 -14.15 -7.10 -6.73
N TRP A 86 -14.13 -5.77 -6.71
CA TRP A 86 -13.88 -4.96 -7.91
C TRP A 86 -12.46 -4.39 -7.92
N ASN A 87 -11.68 -4.63 -6.87
CA ASN A 87 -10.27 -4.32 -6.83
C ASN A 87 -9.55 -5.19 -7.88
N LYS A 88 -8.87 -4.54 -8.82
CA LYS A 88 -8.17 -5.22 -9.92
C LYS A 88 -7.07 -6.16 -9.40
N ILE A 89 -6.55 -5.94 -8.19
CA ILE A 89 -5.51 -6.79 -7.60
C ILE A 89 -6.07 -8.19 -7.32
N GLU A 90 -7.32 -8.31 -6.84
CA GLU A 90 -7.94 -9.62 -6.61
C GLU A 90 -8.01 -10.45 -7.89
N HIS A 91 -8.44 -9.83 -9.00
CA HIS A 91 -8.67 -10.51 -10.28
C HIS A 91 -7.45 -10.64 -11.19
N ARG A 92 -6.40 -9.84 -10.96
CA ARG A 92 -5.22 -9.81 -11.82
C ARG A 92 -3.97 -10.32 -11.15
N MET A 93 -3.95 -10.44 -9.82
CA MET A 93 -2.75 -10.79 -9.08
C MET A 93 -3.02 -11.96 -8.12
N PHE A 94 -3.99 -11.82 -7.22
CA PHE A 94 -4.22 -12.84 -6.19
C PHE A 94 -4.72 -14.16 -6.77
N CYS A 95 -5.59 -14.16 -7.79
CA CYS A 95 -6.01 -15.39 -8.47
C CYS A 95 -4.80 -16.24 -8.94
N HIS A 96 -3.81 -15.61 -9.57
CA HIS A 96 -2.63 -16.29 -10.09
C HIS A 96 -1.62 -16.67 -9.01
N ILE A 97 -1.51 -15.87 -7.94
CA ILE A 97 -0.69 -16.24 -6.77
C ILE A 97 -1.28 -17.49 -6.11
N THR A 98 -2.60 -17.52 -5.88
CA THR A 98 -3.29 -18.68 -5.28
C THR A 98 -3.17 -19.93 -6.15
N GLU A 99 -3.31 -19.80 -7.47
CA GLU A 99 -3.06 -20.90 -8.42
C GLU A 99 -1.63 -21.46 -8.29
N ASN A 100 -0.62 -20.59 -8.15
CA ASN A 100 0.77 -21.04 -7.97
C ASN A 100 1.06 -21.67 -6.61
N TRP A 101 0.24 -21.39 -5.61
CA TRP A 101 0.34 -21.97 -4.27
C TRP A 101 -0.33 -23.33 -4.14
N HIS A 102 -1.21 -23.68 -5.09
CA HIS A 102 -2.01 -24.90 -5.01
C HIS A 102 -1.13 -26.14 -4.86
N GLY A 103 -1.28 -26.83 -3.73
CA GLY A 103 -0.57 -28.08 -3.43
C GLY A 103 0.90 -27.93 -3.01
N ARG A 104 1.39 -26.73 -2.71
CA ARG A 104 2.76 -26.50 -2.23
C ARG A 104 2.76 -26.19 -0.73
N PRO A 105 3.51 -26.94 0.10
CA PRO A 105 3.58 -26.65 1.53
C PRO A 105 4.34 -25.34 1.76
N LEU A 106 3.73 -24.42 2.52
CA LEU A 106 4.29 -23.12 2.86
C LEU A 106 5.15 -23.23 4.12
N GLU A 107 6.28 -23.90 4.00
CA GLU A 107 7.13 -24.29 5.15
C GLU A 107 8.03 -23.17 5.66
N SER A 108 8.21 -22.09 4.88
CA SER A 108 8.97 -20.92 5.30
C SER A 108 8.49 -19.64 4.61
N MET A 109 8.74 -18.48 5.23
CA MET A 109 8.42 -17.18 4.62
C MET A 109 9.22 -16.94 3.34
N MET A 110 10.45 -17.47 3.26
CA MET A 110 11.25 -17.43 2.04
C MET A 110 10.60 -18.23 0.91
N THR A 111 9.99 -19.38 1.23
CA THR A 111 9.17 -20.16 0.29
C THR A 111 7.98 -19.34 -0.20
N VAL A 112 7.28 -18.64 0.69
CA VAL A 112 6.16 -17.75 0.31
C VAL A 112 6.62 -16.63 -0.64
N VAL A 113 7.68 -15.90 -0.31
CA VAL A 113 8.24 -14.83 -1.17
C VAL A 113 8.62 -15.41 -2.53
N ASN A 114 9.32 -16.54 -2.56
CA ASN A 114 9.76 -17.19 -3.80
C ASN A 114 8.58 -17.67 -4.66
N LEU A 115 7.50 -18.16 -4.06
CA LEU A 115 6.31 -18.58 -4.81
C LEU A 115 5.57 -17.38 -5.40
N ILE A 116 5.46 -16.28 -4.66
CA ILE A 116 4.83 -15.05 -5.15
C ILE A 116 5.66 -14.44 -6.28
N SER A 117 6.98 -14.29 -6.10
CA SER A 117 7.86 -13.66 -7.10
C SER A 117 7.99 -14.45 -8.40
N ASN A 118 7.80 -15.77 -8.34
CA ASN A 118 7.77 -16.62 -9.53
C ASN A 118 6.41 -16.65 -10.23
N THR A 119 5.41 -15.90 -9.74
CA THR A 119 4.11 -15.83 -10.42
C THR A 119 4.22 -15.02 -11.70
N LYS A 120 4.22 -15.73 -12.84
CA LYS A 120 4.18 -15.19 -14.19
C LYS A 120 2.97 -15.72 -14.94
N THR A 121 2.32 -14.88 -15.74
CA THR A 121 1.21 -15.31 -16.61
C THR A 121 1.58 -15.17 -18.08
N THR A 122 0.93 -15.96 -18.93
CA THR A 122 1.07 -15.86 -20.40
C THR A 122 0.69 -14.50 -20.96
N LYS A 123 -0.08 -13.70 -20.20
CA LYS A 123 -0.45 -12.30 -20.51
C LYS A 123 0.58 -11.28 -20.03
N GLY A 124 1.77 -11.72 -19.60
CA GLY A 124 2.89 -10.86 -19.24
C GLY A 124 2.86 -10.30 -17.82
N LEU A 125 2.03 -10.85 -16.92
CA LEU A 125 2.09 -10.44 -15.50
C LEU A 125 3.43 -10.83 -14.90
N THR A 126 4.12 -9.88 -14.27
CA THR A 126 5.31 -10.12 -13.48
C THR A 126 5.09 -9.58 -12.07
N ILE A 127 5.28 -10.40 -11.05
CA ILE A 127 5.16 -10.00 -9.65
C ILE A 127 6.54 -10.04 -9.02
N SER A 128 6.94 -8.97 -8.33
CA SER A 128 8.09 -8.97 -7.45
C SER A 128 7.61 -9.08 -6.01
N ALA A 129 8.35 -9.81 -5.17
CA ALA A 129 8.05 -9.92 -3.75
C ALA A 129 9.29 -9.72 -2.90
N GLY A 130 9.11 -9.17 -1.71
CA GLY A 130 10.20 -8.95 -0.76
C GLY A 130 9.76 -9.20 0.68
N LEU A 131 10.67 -9.79 1.47
CA LEU A 131 10.47 -10.00 2.90
C LEU A 131 10.62 -8.68 3.65
N ASP A 132 9.71 -8.39 4.57
CA ASP A 132 9.81 -7.29 5.52
C ASP A 132 9.96 -7.84 6.94
N GLU A 133 11.20 -7.85 7.41
CA GLU A 133 11.60 -8.34 8.74
C GLU A 133 11.35 -7.32 9.85
N ARG A 134 10.81 -6.14 9.53
CA ARG A 134 10.44 -5.15 10.55
C ARG A 134 9.34 -5.70 11.46
N LEU A 135 9.45 -5.33 12.73
CA LEU A 135 8.45 -5.63 13.73
C LEU A 135 7.43 -4.49 13.77
N TYR A 136 6.18 -4.82 13.52
CA TYR A 136 5.06 -3.88 13.57
C TYR A 136 4.20 -4.18 14.79
N GLU A 137 4.22 -3.24 15.74
CA GLU A 137 3.44 -3.34 16.97
C GLU A 137 1.98 -2.97 16.73
N THR A 138 1.08 -3.65 17.43
CA THR A 138 -0.36 -3.34 17.40
C THR A 138 -0.73 -2.38 18.53
N GLY A 139 -1.89 -1.74 18.41
CA GLY A 139 -2.43 -0.90 19.49
C GLY A 139 -1.86 0.52 19.56
N THR A 140 -1.08 0.95 18.58
CA THR A 140 -0.60 2.34 18.48
C THR A 140 -1.77 3.32 18.47
N LYS A 141 -1.82 4.19 19.49
CA LYS A 141 -2.86 5.23 19.61
C LYS A 141 -2.35 6.54 19.03
N ILE A 142 -3.12 7.10 18.10
CA ILE A 142 -2.83 8.41 17.49
C ILE A 142 -3.73 9.46 18.12
N THR A 143 -3.11 10.50 18.68
CA THR A 143 -3.80 11.59 19.37
C THR A 143 -4.52 12.52 18.39
N GLU A 144 -5.50 13.28 18.88
CA GLU A 144 -6.14 14.32 18.07
C GLU A 144 -5.15 15.36 17.56
N ASP A 145 -4.16 15.72 18.38
CA ASP A 145 -3.19 16.75 18.00
C ASP A 145 -2.29 16.26 16.88
N GLN A 146 -1.88 14.98 16.88
CA GLN A 146 -1.20 14.38 15.73
C GLN A 146 -2.08 14.43 14.48
N MET A 147 -3.38 14.14 14.59
CA MET A 147 -4.31 14.20 13.46
C MET A 147 -4.48 15.61 12.90
N LYS A 148 -4.45 16.66 13.74
CA LYS A 148 -4.52 18.06 13.30
C LYS A 148 -3.27 18.51 12.54
N THR A 149 -2.12 17.84 12.73
CA THR A 149 -0.88 18.17 12.00
C THR A 149 -0.85 17.66 10.56
N LEU A 150 -1.86 16.89 10.14
CA LEU A 150 -1.91 16.32 8.80
C LEU A 150 -2.37 17.36 7.78
N ALA A 151 -1.67 17.44 6.64
CA ALA A 151 -2.06 18.27 5.50
C ALA A 151 -3.09 17.55 4.62
N ILE A 152 -4.19 17.12 5.26
CA ILE A 152 -5.26 16.34 4.64
C ILE A 152 -6.33 17.26 4.05
N THR A 153 -6.68 17.03 2.78
CA THR A 153 -7.83 17.67 2.13
C THR A 153 -8.81 16.59 1.72
N LYS A 154 -10.05 16.68 2.19
CA LYS A 154 -11.14 15.78 1.77
C LYS A 154 -11.53 16.07 0.33
N CYS A 155 -11.96 15.05 -0.41
CA CYS A 155 -12.51 15.24 -1.75
C CYS A 155 -13.97 15.72 -1.68
N ASP A 156 -14.42 16.44 -2.71
CA ASP A 156 -15.82 16.88 -2.81
C ASP A 156 -16.77 15.68 -2.93
N PHE A 157 -16.35 14.65 -3.67
CA PHE A 157 -17.08 13.39 -3.82
C PHE A 157 -16.59 12.37 -2.78
N HIS A 158 -17.50 12.01 -1.88
CA HIS A 158 -17.27 11.08 -0.77
C HIS A 158 -16.07 11.44 0.14
N GLY A 159 -15.97 12.70 0.57
CA GLY A 159 -14.91 13.20 1.44
C GLY A 159 -14.81 12.55 2.83
N GLU A 160 -15.80 11.76 3.23
CA GLU A 160 -15.80 10.92 4.43
C GLU A 160 -14.74 9.81 4.37
N TRP A 161 -14.40 9.34 3.17
CA TRP A 161 -13.36 8.33 2.96
C TRP A 161 -12.35 8.68 1.86
N ASN A 162 -12.63 9.62 0.96
CA ASN A 162 -11.71 10.06 -0.09
C ASN A 162 -10.98 11.34 0.31
N TYR A 163 -9.67 11.34 0.17
CA TYR A 163 -8.85 12.48 0.55
C TYR A 163 -7.53 12.52 -0.21
N ARG A 164 -6.81 13.63 -0.07
CA ARG A 164 -5.40 13.75 -0.46
C ARG A 164 -4.58 14.25 0.71
N LEU A 165 -3.33 13.84 0.76
CA LEU A 165 -2.31 14.32 1.69
C LEU A 165 -1.24 15.05 0.87
N SER A 166 -1.04 16.33 1.18
CA SER A 166 0.03 17.11 0.55
C SER A 166 1.32 16.97 1.38
N PRO A 167 2.51 16.97 0.77
CA PRO A 167 3.75 16.99 1.53
C PRO A 167 3.81 18.25 2.37
N ARG A 168 4.07 18.09 3.67
CA ARG A 168 4.32 19.21 4.57
C ARG A 168 5.70 19.75 4.26
N ARG A 169 5.80 21.04 4.02
CA ARG A 169 7.12 21.70 3.98
C ARG A 169 7.74 21.55 5.36
N HIS A 170 8.84 20.82 5.47
CA HIS A 170 9.71 20.97 6.63
C HIS A 170 10.14 22.45 6.68
N ARG A 171 9.67 23.21 7.67
CA ARG A 171 10.39 24.43 8.07
C ARG A 171 11.77 23.95 8.47
N LYS A 172 12.76 24.19 7.61
CA LYS A 172 14.15 24.21 8.05
C LYS A 172 14.21 25.29 9.13
N HIS A 173 14.35 24.85 10.38
CA HIS A 173 14.85 25.72 11.44
C HIS A 173 16.35 25.92 11.23
#